data_AF-A0A2E5Y136-F1
#
_entry.id   AF-A0A2E5Y136-F1
#
_cell.length_a   1.000
_cell.length_b   1.000
_cell.length_c   1.000
_cell.angle_alpha   90.00
_cell.angle_beta   90.00
_cell.angle_gamma   90.00
#
_symmetry.space_group_name_H-M   'P 1'
#
loop_
_entity.id
_entity.type
_entity.pdbx_description
1 polymer ?
#
loop_
_entity_poly.entity_id
_entity_poly.type
_entity_poly.pdbx_seq_one_letter_code
_entity_poly.pdbx_strand_id
1 'polypeptide(L)'
;MVRPIQEIILGDIVVPRLRHWNNVENDIFIDHSQDDLQVESRGNQFIDTRVSLPFSAYYFLAITFFFSNQKSRLLGFIHLYNLGLFIVLPILCYHLINGFFWLAPLINAHEMAYKALFLSIGMLGLKKYFSEK
;
A
#
# COMPACT_ATOMS: atom_id res chain seq x y z
N MET A 1 2.26 24.50 1.39
CA MET A 1 1.50 23.25 1.57
C MET A 1 2.43 22.25 2.24
N VAL A 2 2.07 21.74 3.41
CA VAL A 2 2.81 20.66 4.08
C VAL A 2 2.36 19.37 3.41
N ARG A 3 3.27 18.67 2.73
CA ARG A 3 2.96 17.37 2.09
C ARG A 3 3.17 16.24 3.10
N PRO A 4 2.34 15.18 3.09
CA PRO A 4 2.58 13.99 3.89
C PRO A 4 3.96 13.39 3.59
N ILE A 5 4.62 12.84 4.61
CA ILE A 5 5.94 12.22 4.46
C ILE A 5 5.92 11.05 3.46
N GLN A 6 4.80 10.35 3.36
CA GLN A 6 4.59 9.26 2.40
C GLN A 6 4.67 9.74 0.95
N GLU A 7 4.01 10.86 0.63
CA GLU A 7 4.04 11.47 -0.71
C GLU A 7 5.47 11.90 -1.08
N ILE A 8 6.21 12.49 -0.12
CA ILE A 8 7.61 12.90 -0.32
C ILE A 8 8.50 11.68 -0.61
N ILE A 9 8.39 10.62 0.19
CA ILE A 9 9.17 9.39 -0.01
C ILE A 9 8.85 8.77 -1.38
N LEU A 10 7.58 8.74 -1.77
CA LEU A 10 7.15 8.22 -3.07
C LEU A 10 7.72 9.04 -4.23
N GLY A 11 7.45 10.34 -4.24
CA GLY A 11 7.81 11.23 -5.34
C GLY A 11 9.31 11.43 -5.50
N ASP A 12 10.05 11.55 -4.38
CA ASP A 12 11.46 11.96 -4.42
C ASP A 12 12.43 10.78 -4.37
N ILE A 13 12.02 9.62 -3.85
CA ILE A 13 12.92 8.47 -3.64
C ILE A 13 12.46 7.26 -4.44
N VAL A 14 11.21 6.83 -4.28
CA VAL A 14 10.72 5.57 -4.83
C VAL A 14 10.52 5.67 -6.34
N VAL A 15 9.71 6.61 -6.81
CA VAL A 15 9.42 6.79 -8.25
C VAL A 15 10.70 7.02 -9.07
N PRO A 16 11.64 7.91 -8.68
CA PRO A 16 12.85 8.13 -9.47
C PRO A 16 13.75 6.90 -9.54
N ARG A 17 13.87 6.13 -8.45
CA ARG A 17 14.63 4.86 -8.48
C ARG A 17 13.97 3.80 -9.34
N LEU A 18 12.65 3.65 -9.24
CA LEU A 18 11.91 2.68 -10.05
C LEU A 18 12.00 3.01 -11.55
N ARG A 19 11.94 4.30 -11.92
CA ARG A 19 12.20 4.74 -13.30
C ARG A 19 13.64 4.46 -13.75
N HIS A 20 14.62 4.66 -12.87
CA HIS A 20 16.01 4.35 -13.19
C HIS A 20 16.27 2.85 -13.40
N TRP A 21 15.56 1.99 -12.66
CA TRP A 21 15.64 0.53 -12.82
C TRP A 21 14.76 -0.01 -13.95
N ASN A 22 13.94 0.82 -14.57
CA ASN A 22 13.10 0.40 -15.67
C ASN A 22 13.95 0.19 -16.94
N ASN A 23 14.40 -1.05 -17.14
CA ASN A 23 15.07 -1.50 -18.35
C ASN A 23 14.09 -1.78 -19.50
N VAL A 24 12.77 -1.75 -19.26
CA VAL A 24 11.76 -1.91 -20.31
C VAL A 24 11.50 -0.54 -20.94
N GLU A 25 12.19 -0.32 -22.05
CA GLU A 25 12.18 0.92 -22.81
C GLU A 25 10.72 1.33 -23.17
N ASN A 26 10.27 2.45 -22.60
CA ASN A 26 9.10 3.25 -22.99
C ASN A 26 7.67 2.69 -22.82
N ASP A 27 7.45 1.45 -22.37
CA ASP A 27 6.08 0.89 -22.28
C ASP A 27 5.46 0.90 -20.87
N ILE A 28 6.26 1.15 -19.82
CA ILE A 28 5.82 1.20 -18.43
C ILE A 28 5.91 2.64 -17.92
N PHE A 29 4.76 3.22 -17.55
CA PHE A 29 4.67 4.53 -16.90
C PHE A 29 4.59 4.33 -15.38
N ILE A 30 5.57 4.88 -14.65
CA ILE A 30 5.63 4.79 -13.19
C ILE A 30 5.47 6.21 -12.66
N ASP A 31 4.33 6.52 -12.07
CA ASP A 31 4.07 7.80 -11.43
C ASP A 31 3.62 7.63 -9.99
N HIS A 32 3.40 8.74 -9.31
CA HIS A 32 2.74 8.78 -8.01
C HIS A 32 1.52 9.69 -8.09
N SER A 33 0.49 9.31 -7.35
CA SER A 33 -0.68 10.14 -7.12
C SER A 33 -0.89 10.21 -5.62
N GLN A 34 -0.55 11.35 -5.02
CA GLN A 34 -0.58 11.54 -3.57
C GLN A 34 0.33 10.52 -2.87
N ASP A 35 -0.23 9.61 -2.08
CA ASP A 35 0.44 8.55 -1.33
C ASP A 35 0.40 7.17 -2.02
N ASP A 36 -0.16 7.09 -3.23
CA ASP A 36 -0.23 5.86 -4.04
C ASP A 36 0.81 5.90 -5.18
N LEU A 37 1.56 4.80 -5.35
CA LEU A 37 2.35 4.52 -6.54
C LEU A 37 1.43 4.05 -7.66
N GLN A 38 1.54 4.65 -8.84
CA GLN A 38 0.81 4.25 -10.03
C GLN A 38 1.77 3.62 -11.02
N VAL A 39 1.47 2.39 -11.42
CA VAL A 39 2.19 1.69 -12.50
C VAL A 39 1.18 1.39 -13.60
N GLU A 40 1.36 2.06 -14.73
CA GLU A 40 0.50 1.99 -15.91
C GLU A 40 1.28 1.39 -17.09
N SER A 41 0.58 0.65 -17.95
CA SER A 41 1.15 0.09 -19.18
C SER A 41 0.63 0.86 -20.39
N ARG A 42 1.51 1.47 -21.20
CA ARG A 42 1.10 2.12 -22.46
C ARG A 42 0.57 1.12 -23.48
N GLY A 43 1.18 -0.05 -23.56
CA GLY A 43 0.75 -1.14 -24.43
C GLY A 43 -0.43 -1.98 -23.91
N ASN A 44 -1.07 -1.59 -22.79
CA ASN A 44 -2.14 -2.35 -22.15
C ASN A 44 -1.74 -3.80 -21.81
N GLN A 45 -0.44 -4.02 -21.53
CA GLN A 45 0.12 -5.34 -21.27
C GLN A 45 -0.27 -5.88 -19.88
N PHE A 46 -0.66 -4.98 -18.96
CA PHE A 46 -1.14 -5.30 -17.63
C PHE A 46 -2.15 -4.27 -17.13
N ILE A 47 -2.95 -4.65 -16.14
CA ILE A 47 -3.95 -3.79 -15.51
C ILE A 47 -3.24 -2.68 -14.72
N ASP A 48 -3.68 -1.44 -14.89
CA ASP A 48 -3.19 -0.29 -14.14
C ASP A 48 -3.20 -0.59 -12.64
N THR A 49 -2.00 -0.63 -12.07
CA THR A 49 -1.79 -1.11 -10.70
C THR A 49 -1.50 0.10 -9.81
N ARG A 50 -2.36 0.32 -8.82
CA ARG A 50 -2.15 1.32 -7.77
C ARG A 50 -1.71 0.64 -6.50
N VAL A 51 -0.60 1.08 -5.95
CA VAL A 51 0.05 0.47 -4.80
C VAL A 51 0.18 1.53 -3.71
N SER A 52 -0.49 1.31 -2.59
CA SER A 52 -0.45 2.24 -1.46
C SER A 52 0.75 1.95 -0.58
N LEU A 53 1.41 2.99 -0.06
CA LEU A 53 2.49 2.74 0.89
C LEU A 53 1.95 2.07 2.17
N PRO A 54 2.72 1.15 2.77
CA PRO A 54 2.38 0.62 4.08
C PRO A 54 2.36 1.76 5.12
N PHE A 55 1.66 1.53 6.22
CA PHE A 55 1.36 2.57 7.23
C PHE A 55 0.42 3.68 6.71
N SER A 56 -0.51 3.33 5.82
CA SER A 56 -1.52 4.27 5.30
C SER A 56 -2.55 4.68 6.37
N ALA A 57 -3.46 5.60 6.01
CA ALA A 57 -4.53 6.05 6.89
C ALA A 57 -5.36 4.88 7.50
N TYR A 58 -5.54 3.79 6.76
CA TYR A 58 -6.23 2.58 7.21
C TYR A 58 -5.53 1.88 8.37
N TYR A 59 -4.20 1.88 8.38
CA TYR A 59 -3.41 1.35 9.49
C TYR A 59 -3.58 2.18 10.76
N PHE A 60 -3.51 3.51 10.65
CA PHE A 60 -3.72 4.41 11.79
C PHE A 60 -5.15 4.33 12.34
N LEU A 61 -6.13 4.19 11.45
CA LEU A 61 -7.52 3.94 11.81
C LEU A 61 -7.65 2.65 12.63
N ALA A 62 -7.06 1.55 12.18
CA ALA A 62 -7.10 0.29 12.94
C ALA A 62 -6.37 0.42 14.28
N ILE A 63 -5.21 1.05 14.35
CA ILE A 63 -4.50 1.20 15.63
C ILE A 63 -5.28 2.05 16.62
N THR A 64 -5.83 3.19 16.21
CA THR A 64 -6.55 4.09 17.12
C THR A 64 -7.73 3.39 17.81
N PHE A 65 -8.48 2.56 17.09
CA PHE A 65 -9.59 1.80 17.69
C PHE A 65 -9.13 0.65 18.59
N PHE A 66 -8.04 -0.03 18.23
CA PHE A 66 -7.55 -1.16 18.99
C PHE A 66 -6.66 -0.77 20.18
N PHE A 67 -6.09 0.44 20.16
CA PHE A 67 -5.35 1.03 21.27
C PHE A 67 -6.25 1.22 22.48
N SER A 68 -7.47 1.75 22.27
CA SER A 68 -8.48 1.89 23.33
C SER A 68 -8.93 0.55 23.91
N ASN A 69 -8.98 -0.50 23.08
CA ASN A 69 -9.48 -1.82 23.46
C ASN A 69 -8.42 -2.77 24.07
N GLN A 70 -7.18 -2.31 24.31
CA GLN A 70 -6.04 -3.07 24.88
C GLN A 70 -5.78 -4.48 24.27
N LYS A 71 -6.22 -4.76 23.04
CA LYS A 71 -5.98 -6.05 22.40
C LYS A 71 -4.57 -6.13 21.81
N SER A 72 -3.58 -6.28 22.69
CA SER A 72 -2.14 -6.31 22.38
C SER A 72 -1.76 -7.29 21.25
N ARG A 73 -2.40 -8.47 21.18
CA ARG A 73 -2.11 -9.49 20.15
C ARG A 73 -2.50 -9.06 18.73
N LEU A 74 -3.63 -8.38 18.55
CA LEU A 74 -4.08 -7.92 17.23
C LEU A 74 -3.26 -6.73 16.75
N LEU A 75 -2.92 -5.81 17.65
CA LEU A 75 -2.01 -4.70 17.36
C LEU A 75 -0.64 -5.22 16.90
N GLY A 76 -0.05 -6.18 17.63
CA GLY A 76 1.22 -6.80 17.25
C GLY A 76 1.17 -7.44 15.86
N PHE A 77 0.08 -8.14 15.52
CA PHE A 77 -0.10 -8.71 14.19
C PHE A 77 -0.19 -7.63 13.10
N ILE A 78 -0.96 -6.57 13.32
CA ILE A 78 -1.10 -5.44 12.37
C ILE A 78 0.25 -4.78 12.12
N HIS A 79 1.04 -4.53 13.17
CA HIS A 79 2.38 -3.96 13.04
C HIS A 79 3.32 -4.87 12.26
N LEU A 80 3.38 -6.16 12.61
CA LEU A 80 4.26 -7.11 11.93
C LEU A 80 3.89 -7.27 10.45
N TYR A 81 2.59 -7.30 10.16
CA TYR A 81 2.10 -7.38 8.78
C TYR A 81 2.49 -6.15 7.95
N ASN A 82 2.34 -4.94 8.50
CA ASN A 82 2.73 -3.70 7.79
C ASN A 82 4.26 -3.58 7.63
N LEU A 83 5.05 -4.04 8.61
CA LEU A 83 6.50 -4.14 8.48
C LEU A 83 6.91 -5.14 7.38
N GLY A 84 6.21 -6.27 7.29
CA GLY A 84 6.42 -7.22 6.20
C GLY A 84 6.11 -6.59 4.84
N LEU A 85 4.98 -5.87 4.72
CA LEU A 85 4.63 -5.16 3.50
C LEU A 85 5.67 -4.10 3.10
N PHE A 86 6.29 -3.42 4.06
CA PHE A 86 7.36 -2.46 3.78
C PHE A 86 8.55 -3.08 3.03
N ILE A 87 8.82 -4.37 3.22
CA ILE A 87 9.88 -5.08 2.51
C ILE A 87 9.35 -5.76 1.24
N VAL A 88 8.15 -6.34 1.30
CA VAL A 88 7.57 -7.11 0.19
C VAL A 88 7.16 -6.21 -0.98
N LEU A 89 6.58 -5.04 -0.70
CA LEU A 89 6.03 -4.16 -1.73
C LEU A 89 7.10 -3.63 -2.71
N PRO A 90 8.27 -3.13 -2.25
CA PRO A 90 9.35 -2.74 -3.17
C PRO A 90 9.86 -3.90 -4.04
N ILE A 91 9.91 -5.12 -3.49
CA ILE A 91 10.36 -6.32 -4.22
C ILE A 91 9.36 -6.68 -5.33
N LEU A 92 8.06 -6.61 -5.03
CA LEU A 92 6.99 -6.83 -6.01
C LEU A 92 7.02 -5.78 -7.12
N CYS A 93 7.14 -4.50 -6.77
CA CYS A 93 7.29 -3.43 -7.76
C CYS A 93 8.53 -3.63 -8.64
N TYR A 94 9.66 -4.03 -8.06
CA TYR A 94 10.88 -4.33 -8.82
C TYR A 94 10.68 -5.47 -9.83
N HIS A 95 10.01 -6.57 -9.45
CA HIS A 95 9.71 -7.65 -10.39
C HIS A 95 8.73 -7.22 -11.48
N LEU A 96 7.72 -6.42 -11.13
CA LEU A 96 6.73 -5.91 -12.07
C LEU A 96 7.40 -5.10 -13.19
N ILE A 97 8.34 -4.22 -12.82
CA ILE A 97 9.10 -3.38 -13.76
C ILE A 97 10.09 -4.19 -14.61
N ASN A 98 10.57 -5.33 -14.11
CA ASN A 98 11.41 -6.26 -14.88
C ASN A 98 10.62 -7.17 -15.86
N GLY A 99 9.32 -6.91 -16.06
CA GLY A 99 8.50 -7.61 -17.06
C GLY A 99 7.68 -8.79 -16.53
N PHE A 100 7.60 -9.00 -15.21
CA PHE A 100 6.70 -9.99 -14.61
C PHE A 100 5.27 -9.44 -14.45
N PHE A 101 4.58 -9.24 -15.57
CA PHE A 101 3.25 -8.62 -15.62
C PHE A 101 2.15 -9.41 -14.89
N TRP A 102 2.32 -10.72 -14.69
CA TRP A 102 1.42 -11.56 -13.89
C TRP A 102 1.28 -11.12 -12.42
N LEU A 103 2.21 -10.30 -11.92
CA LEU A 103 2.15 -9.75 -10.57
C LEU A 103 1.15 -8.60 -10.44
N ALA A 104 0.82 -7.89 -11.52
CA ALA A 104 -0.12 -6.77 -11.51
C ALA A 104 -1.50 -7.13 -10.90
N PRO A 105 -2.21 -8.18 -11.37
CA PRO A 105 -3.49 -8.56 -10.78
C PRO A 105 -3.36 -9.02 -9.32
N LEU A 106 -2.24 -9.64 -8.94
CA LEU A 106 -2.00 -10.07 -7.56
C LEU A 106 -1.84 -8.87 -6.62
N ILE A 107 -1.05 -7.88 -7.03
CA ILE A 107 -0.83 -6.64 -6.28
C ILE A 107 -2.15 -5.87 -6.15
N ASN A 108 -2.91 -5.73 -7.24
CA ASN A 108 -4.20 -5.03 -7.20
C ASN A 108 -5.23 -5.73 -6.31
N ALA A 109 -5.32 -7.06 -6.38
CA ALA A 109 -6.19 -7.85 -5.51
C ALA A 109 -5.78 -7.72 -4.03
N HIS A 110 -4.48 -7.73 -3.76
CA HIS A 110 -3.93 -7.51 -2.41
C HIS A 110 -4.30 -6.13 -1.87
N GLU A 111 -4.17 -5.07 -2.67
CA GLU A 111 -4.54 -3.70 -2.29
C GLU A 111 -6.03 -3.55 -1.96
N MET A 112 -6.90 -4.12 -2.80
CA MET A 112 -8.34 -4.14 -2.53
C MET A 112 -8.65 -4.89 -1.23
N ALA A 113 -8.04 -6.07 -1.03
CA ALA A 113 -8.23 -6.87 0.18
C ALA A 113 -7.69 -6.13 1.41
N TYR A 114 -6.54 -5.48 1.31
CA TYR A 114 -5.94 -4.69 2.39
C TYR A 114 -6.88 -3.58 2.84
N LYS A 115 -7.34 -2.72 1.91
CA LYS A 115 -8.23 -1.59 2.22
C LYS A 115 -9.54 -2.09 2.83
N ALA A 116 -10.13 -3.16 2.28
CA ALA A 116 -11.37 -3.74 2.81
C ALA A 116 -11.20 -4.36 4.20
N LEU A 117 -10.09 -5.08 4.45
CA LEU A 117 -9.81 -5.72 5.74
C LEU A 117 -9.60 -4.68 6.83
N PHE A 118 -8.73 -3.70 6.61
CA PHE A 118 -8.46 -2.67 7.60
C PHE A 118 -9.68 -1.79 7.89
N LEU A 119 -10.49 -1.48 6.88
CA LEU A 119 -11.76 -0.78 7.07
C LEU A 119 -12.74 -1.62 7.90
N SER A 120 -12.88 -2.91 7.61
CA SER A 120 -13.74 -3.83 8.37
C SER A 120 -13.30 -3.94 9.82
N ILE A 121 -11.99 -4.06 10.05
CA ILE A 121 -11.37 -4.08 11.38
C ILE A 121 -11.67 -2.77 12.12
N GLY A 122 -11.53 -1.62 11.45
CA GLY A 122 -11.90 -0.31 12.00
C GLY A 122 -13.37 -0.23 12.40
N MET A 123 -14.29 -0.67 11.52
CA MET A 123 -15.73 -0.73 11.80
C MET A 123 -16.07 -1.64 13.00
N LEU A 124 -15.42 -2.81 13.10
CA LEU A 124 -15.59 -3.72 14.23
C LEU A 124 -15.11 -3.09 15.54
N GLY A 125 -13.97 -2.38 15.51
CA GLY A 125 -13.46 -1.62 16.65
C GLY A 125 -14.42 -0.52 17.08
N LEU A 126 -14.98 0.22 16.13
CA LEU A 126 -15.96 1.28 16.37
C LEU A 126 -17.26 0.73 16.98
N LYS A 127 -17.81 -0.35 16.43
CA LYS A 127 -19.00 -1.02 16.98
C LYS A 127 -18.78 -1.43 18.45
N LYS A 128 -17.62 -2.01 18.76
CA LYS A 128 -17.29 -2.41 20.14
C LYS A 128 -17.24 -1.21 21.08
N TYR A 129 -16.61 -0.12 20.64
CA TYR A 129 -16.53 1.12 21.42
C TYR A 129 -17.90 1.71 21.75
N PHE A 130 -18.84 1.72 20.79
CA PHE A 130 -20.22 2.18 21.04
C PHE A 130 -21.04 1.20 21.89
N SER A 131 -20.69 -0.09 21.92
CA SER A 131 -21.39 -1.09 22.73
C SER A 131 -20.94 -1.14 24.19
N GLU A 132 -19.75 -0.64 24.50
CA GLU A 132 -19.20 -0.59 25.86
C GLU A 132 -19.49 0.74 26.58
N LYS A 133 -20.15 1.69 25.90
CA LYS A 133 -20.53 3.01 26.41
C LYS A 133 -22.05 3.11 26.56
#